data_AF-A0A023DBK4-F1
#
_entry.id   AF-A0A023DBK4-F1
#
_cell.length_a   1.000
_cell.length_b   1.000
_cell.length_c   1.000
_cell.angle_alpha   90.00
_cell.angle_beta   90.00
_cell.angle_gamma   90.00
#
_symmetry.space_group_name_H-M   'P 1'
#
loop_
_entity.id
_entity.type
_entity.pdbx_description
1 polymer ?
#
loop_
_entity_poly.entity_id
_entity_poly.type
_entity_poly.pdbx_seq_one_letter_code
_entity_poly.pdbx_strand_id
1 'polypeptide(L)'
;MAISIATILAKMEEELQRARTAGSPQRVREHIAAVRALCDLVLEEEEKREMPAVSLPEAPPILIRQEKGERIDIGDDANGPSLFDF
;
A
#
# COMPACT_ATOMS: atom_id res chain seq x y z
N MET A 1 -2.47 -16.16 7.96
CA MET A 1 -1.40 -16.70 8.83
C MET A 1 -0.61 -15.50 9.31
N ALA A 2 -0.80 -15.06 10.56
CA ALA A 2 -0.06 -13.92 11.09
C ALA A 2 1.29 -14.43 11.59
N ILE A 3 2.37 -14.04 10.94
CA ILE A 3 3.73 -14.33 11.39
C ILE A 3 4.03 -13.33 12.51
N SER A 4 4.55 -13.77 13.65
CA SER A 4 4.89 -12.85 14.74
C SER A 4 6.21 -12.12 14.43
N ILE A 5 6.33 -10.87 14.87
CA ILE A 5 7.58 -10.09 14.78
C ILE A 5 8.76 -10.87 15.39
N ALA A 6 8.53 -11.56 16.51
CA ALA A 6 9.55 -12.40 17.15
C ALA A 6 10.08 -13.51 16.21
N THR A 7 9.20 -14.11 15.40
CA THR A 7 9.60 -15.11 14.40
C THR A 7 10.42 -14.49 13.28
N ILE A 8 10.07 -13.28 12.84
CA ILE A 8 10.82 -12.56 11.80
C ILE A 8 12.22 -12.21 12.31
N LEU A 9 12.33 -11.68 13.53
CA LEU A 9 13.62 -11.37 14.15
C LEU A 9 14.52 -12.61 14.29
N ALA A 10 13.96 -13.75 14.70
CA ALA A 10 14.71 -15.01 14.77
C ALA A 10 15.22 -15.44 13.38
N LYS A 11 14.44 -15.22 12.31
CA LYS A 11 14.87 -15.50 10.93
C LYS A 11 15.97 -14.57 10.45
N MET A 12 15.93 -13.29 10.84
CA MET A 12 17.02 -12.35 10.54
C MET A 12 18.33 -12.80 11.18
N GLU A 13 18.29 -13.27 12.42
CA GLU A 13 19.48 -13.80 13.10
C GLU A 13 20.05 -15.03 12.40
N GLU A 14 19.21 -15.97 11.97
CA GLU A 14 19.60 -17.14 11.19
C GLU A 14 20.30 -16.76 9.88
N GLU A 15 19.72 -15.82 9.12
CA GLU A 15 20.32 -15.34 7.87
C GLU A 15 21.65 -14.61 8.10
N LEU A 16 21.78 -13.85 9.20
CA LEU A 16 23.06 -13.23 9.57
C LEU A 16 24.12 -14.27 9.95
N GLN A 17 23.77 -15.34 10.65
CA GLN A 17 24.69 -16.45 10.94
C GLN A 17 25.15 -17.16 9.66
N ARG A 18 24.23 -17.37 8.71
CA ARG A 18 24.54 -17.94 7.39
C ARG A 18 25.47 -17.02 6.59
N ALA A 19 25.22 -15.72 6.59
CA ALA A 19 26.10 -14.74 5.94
C ALA A 19 27.53 -14.79 6.51
N ARG A 20 27.68 -14.91 7.84
CA ARG A 20 29.01 -14.98 8.50
C ARG A 20 29.80 -16.23 8.14
N THR A 21 29.10 -17.34 7.91
CA THR A 21 29.71 -18.63 7.56
C THR A 21 29.77 -18.86 6.05
N ALA A 22 29.26 -17.92 5.24
CA ALA A 22 29.24 -18.04 3.80
C ALA A 22 30.65 -17.94 3.20
N GLY A 23 31.05 -18.95 2.44
CA GLY A 23 32.37 -19.02 1.81
C GLY A 23 32.55 -18.16 0.56
N SER A 24 31.54 -17.36 0.15
CA SER A 24 31.65 -16.48 -1.01
C SER A 24 30.93 -15.15 -0.81
N PRO A 25 31.46 -14.05 -1.35
CA PRO A 25 30.85 -12.72 -1.22
C PRO A 25 29.47 -12.64 -1.87
N GLN A 26 29.21 -13.46 -2.90
CA GLN A 26 27.90 -13.54 -3.54
C GLN A 26 26.83 -14.07 -2.58
N ARG A 27 27.12 -15.16 -1.86
CA ARG A 27 26.20 -15.72 -0.86
C ARG A 27 26.00 -14.79 0.33
N VAL A 28 27.04 -14.08 0.75
CA VAL A 28 26.89 -13.02 1.77
C VAL A 28 25.85 -12.00 1.31
N ARG A 29 25.93 -11.52 0.07
CA ARG A 29 24.96 -10.55 -0.47
C ARG A 29 23.54 -11.11 -0.52
N GLU A 30 23.37 -12.37 -0.88
CA GLU A 30 22.07 -13.05 -0.90
C GLU A 30 21.44 -13.10 0.49
N HIS A 31 22.19 -13.51 1.52
CA HIS A 31 21.71 -13.53 2.90
C HIS A 31 21.39 -12.13 3.43
N ILE A 32 22.20 -11.12 3.08
CA ILE A 32 21.94 -9.73 3.47
C ILE A 32 20.69 -9.18 2.75
N ALA A 33 20.45 -9.55 1.50
CA ALA A 33 19.22 -9.18 0.78
C ALA A 33 17.98 -9.80 1.44
N ALA A 34 18.08 -11.04 1.93
CA ALA A 34 17.00 -11.66 2.69
C ALA A 34 16.71 -10.90 4.00
N VAL A 35 17.74 -10.51 4.75
CA VAL A 35 17.58 -9.69 5.97
C VAL A 35 16.89 -8.36 5.66
N ARG A 36 17.25 -7.70 4.55
CA ARG A 36 16.58 -6.46 4.12
C ARG A 36 15.08 -6.68 3.88
N ALA A 37 14.71 -7.70 3.13
CA ALA A 37 13.30 -8.01 2.86
C ALA A 37 12.52 -8.31 4.16
N LEU A 38 13.16 -8.94 5.15
CA LEU A 38 12.57 -9.17 6.47
C LEU A 38 12.36 -7.86 7.25
N CYS A 39 13.27 -6.88 7.14
CA CYS A 39 13.05 -5.55 7.72
C CYS A 39 11.83 -4.88 7.09
N ASP A 40 11.76 -4.88 5.76
CA ASP A 40 10.69 -4.22 5.02
C ASP A 40 9.32 -4.81 5.41
N LEU A 41 9.23 -6.14 5.55
CA LEU A 41 8.01 -6.82 6.01
C LEU A 41 7.55 -6.37 7.41
N VAL A 42 8.48 -6.20 8.36
CA VAL A 42 8.13 -5.75 9.72
C VAL A 42 7.62 -4.31 9.70
N LEU A 43 8.25 -3.43 8.92
CA LEU A 43 7.85 -2.03 8.83
C LEU A 43 6.49 -1.88 8.14
N GLU A 44 6.22 -2.65 7.08
CA GLU A 44 4.92 -2.67 6.41
C GLU A 44 3.78 -3.18 7.33
N GLU A 45 4.04 -4.17 8.19
CA GLU A 45 3.05 -4.65 9.16
C GLU A 45 2.68 -3.60 10.21
N GLU A 46 3.65 -2.78 10.66
CA GLU A 46 3.41 -1.69 11.60
C GLU A 46 2.60 -0.56 10.96
N GLU A 47 2.95 -0.13 9.73
CA GLU A 47 2.16 0.88 8.98
C GLU A 47 0.69 0.44 8.81
N LYS A 48 0.46 -0.85 8.59
CA LYS A 48 -0.88 -1.39 8.39
C LYS A 48 -1.71 -1.48 9.67
N ARG A 49 -1.06 -1.56 10.85
CA ARG A 49 -1.72 -1.51 12.16
C ARG A 49 -2.07 -0.08 12.57
N GLU A 50 -1.28 0.90 12.14
CA GLU A 50 -1.47 2.30 12.50
C GLU A 50 -2.57 3.01 11.71
N MET A 51 -3.04 2.45 10.59
CA MET A 51 -4.21 2.98 9.89
C MET A 51 -5.46 2.80 10.76
N PRO A 52 -6.04 3.88 11.32
CA PRO A 52 -7.36 3.77 11.93
C PRO A 52 -8.32 3.40 10.81
N ALA A 53 -9.12 2.36 11.00
CA ALA A 53 -10.26 2.09 10.15
C ALA A 53 -11.19 3.30 10.24
N VAL A 54 -11.05 4.25 9.30
CA VAL A 54 -11.95 5.38 9.15
C VAL A 54 -13.29 4.77 8.81
N SER A 55 -14.15 4.64 9.82
CA SER A 55 -15.55 4.30 9.65
C SER A 55 -16.18 5.47 8.90
N LEU A 56 -16.34 5.33 7.59
CA LEU A 56 -17.16 6.28 6.84
C LEU A 56 -18.57 6.22 7.42
N PRO A 57 -19.15 7.36 7.86
CA PRO A 57 -20.55 7.38 8.22
C PRO A 57 -21.35 7.05 6.95
N GLU A 58 -22.18 6.01 7.04
CA GLU A 58 -23.13 5.62 6.01
C GLU A 58 -24.07 6.80 5.76
N ALA A 59 -23.85 7.51 4.65
CA ALA A 59 -24.72 8.61 4.26
C ALA A 59 -26.11 8.03 3.92
N PRO A 60 -27.20 8.54 4.51
CA PRO A 60 -28.54 8.06 4.16
C PRO A 60 -28.79 8.33 2.67
N PRO A 61 -29.51 7.44 1.97
CA PRO A 61 -29.82 7.65 0.56
C PRO A 61 -30.64 8.94 0.42
N ILE A 62 -30.06 9.93 -0.26
CA ILE A 62 -30.74 11.17 -0.62
C ILE A 62 -31.84 10.78 -1.61
N LEU A 63 -33.09 10.78 -1.14
CA LEU A 63 -34.26 10.73 -2.02
C LEU A 63 -34.27 12.02 -2.85
N ILE A 64 -33.93 11.91 -4.13
CA ILE A 64 -34.02 13.02 -5.09
C ILE A 64 -35.50 13.36 -5.26
N ARG A 65 -35.96 14.32 -4.45
CA ARG A 65 -37.23 15.01 -4.65
C ARG A 65 -37.03 15.97 -5.81
N GLN A 66 -37.55 15.61 -6.98
CA GLN A 66 -37.59 16.49 -8.15
C GLN A 66 -38.50 17.68 -7.85
N GLU A 67 -37.93 18.75 -7.30
CA GLU A 67 -38.56 20.06 -7.23
C GLU A 67 -37.68 21.06 -7.98
N LYS A 68 -38.02 21.18 -9.27
CA LYS A 68 -37.92 22.36 -10.13
C LYS A 68 -37.23 23.58 -9.49
N GLY A 69 -35.94 23.76 -9.78
CA GLY A 69 -35.19 24.98 -9.46
C GLY A 69 -33.87 25.02 -10.23
N GLU A 70 -33.79 25.95 -11.19
CA GLU A 70 -32.62 26.42 -11.96
C GLU A 70 -31.71 25.39 -12.65
N ARG A 71 -31.87 25.28 -13.98
CA ARG A 71 -30.85 24.70 -14.87
C ARG A 71 -29.71 25.72 -14.96
N ILE A 72 -28.52 25.33 -14.52
CA ILE A 72 -27.29 26.04 -14.83
C ILE A 72 -27.06 25.91 -16.34
N ASP A 73 -27.05 27.02 -17.07
CA ASP A 73 -26.67 27.06 -18.49
C ASP A 73 -25.17 26.75 -18.61
N ILE A 74 -24.85 25.46 -18.76
CA ILE A 74 -23.54 25.04 -19.24
C ILE A 74 -23.59 25.24 -20.75
N GLY A 75 -22.99 26.34 -21.23
CA GLY A 75 -22.81 26.58 -22.65
C GLY A 75 -22.22 25.35 -23.34
N ASP A 76 -22.72 25.06 -24.53
CA ASP A 76 -22.52 23.86 -25.35
C ASP A 76 -21.07 23.67 -25.87
N ASP A 77 -20.08 24.27 -25.19
CA ASP A 77 -18.70 24.41 -25.67
C ASP A 77 -17.63 24.00 -24.62
N ALA A 78 -18.00 23.14 -23.67
CA ALA A 78 -17.09 22.62 -22.64
C ALA A 78 -16.45 21.26 -22.99
N ASN A 79 -16.63 20.77 -24.22
CA ASN A 79 -15.97 19.56 -24.73
C ASN A 79 -15.01 19.96 -25.85
N GLY A 80 -13.83 20.44 -25.48
CA GLY A 80 -12.74 20.71 -26.43
C GLY A 80 -12.38 19.46 -27.25
N PRO A 81 -11.77 19.62 -28.44
CA PRO A 81 -11.43 18.50 -29.31
C PRO A 81 -10.51 17.53 -28.56
N SER A 82 -10.83 16.24 -28.62
CA SER A 82 -10.12 15.18 -27.88
C SER A 82 -8.62 15.25 -28.13
N LEU A 83 -7.85 15.27 -27.04
CA LEU A 83 -6.39 15.23 -26.99
C LEU A 83 -5.82 13.83 -27.34
N PHE A 84 -6.46 13.14 -28.28
CA PHE A 84 -6.03 11.88 -28.86
C PHE A 84 -6.22 11.96 -30.38
N ASP A 85 -5.48 12.88 -31.00
CA ASP A 85 -5.13 12.80 -32.42
C ASP A 85 -3.64 12.41 -32.45
N PHE A 86 -3.35 11.23 -32.99
CA PHE A 86 -2.04 10.58 -32.91
C PHE A 86 -0.97 11.27 -33.79
#